data_AF-A0A7R9SUJ9-F1
#
_entry.id   AF-A0A7R9SUJ9-F1
#
_cell.length_a   1.000
_cell.length_b   1.000
_cell.length_c   1.000
_cell.angle_alpha   90.00
_cell.angle_beta   90.00
_cell.angle_gamma   90.00
#
_symmetry.space_group_name_H-M   'P 1'
#
loop_
_entity.id
_entity.type
_entity.pdbx_description
1 polymer ?
#
loop_
_entity_poly.entity_id
_entity_poly.type
_entity_poly.pdbx_seq_one_letter_code
_entity_poly.pdbx_strand_id
1 'polypeptide(L)'
;MIIVESTKFMPRSTRLLYIPVLHIILLPFYVYANKINRQRDEKITYYGFNVLLLISALLYIPILINIRKHSYLPSFQEHHPQRYIFWQTIVVFIFKSITILSVIFHAYYSIDSLIIRLEDETAIEMITIPLIIEMSYLGCNKRNMTILFTSFKLKHFLKVIFGLESSTVEPQTLANASMNVTT
;
A
#
# COMPACT_ATOMS: atom_id res chain seq x y z
N MET A 1 -40.81 -21.44 39.97
CA MET A 1 -39.70 -21.79 39.05
C MET A 1 -40.19 -21.73 37.61
N ILE A 2 -40.65 -20.57 37.13
CA ILE A 2 -41.18 -20.38 35.75
C ILE A 2 -40.73 -19.03 35.15
N ILE A 3 -40.21 -18.10 35.96
CA ILE A 3 -39.85 -16.74 35.49
C ILE A 3 -38.40 -16.66 34.95
N VAL A 4 -37.55 -17.67 35.18
CA VAL A 4 -36.14 -17.64 34.76
C VAL A 4 -35.93 -18.20 33.33
N GLU A 5 -36.94 -18.85 32.74
CA GLU A 5 -36.80 -19.57 31.46
C GLU A 5 -37.22 -18.77 30.22
N SER A 6 -37.81 -17.59 30.39
CA SER A 6 -38.30 -16.75 29.28
C SER A 6 -37.24 -15.85 28.63
N THR A 7 -36.01 -15.83 29.14
CA THR A 7 -34.92 -15.01 28.57
C THR A 7 -34.16 -15.70 27.44
N LYS A 8 -34.50 -16.96 27.10
CA LYS A 8 -33.65 -17.81 26.25
C LYS A 8 -34.10 -18.02 24.81
N PHE A 9 -35.11 -17.31 24.30
CA PHE A 9 -35.52 -17.47 22.90
C PHE A 9 -35.93 -16.16 22.22
N MET A 10 -35.00 -15.21 22.16
CA MET A 10 -35.14 -14.06 21.26
C MET A 10 -34.66 -14.47 19.85
N PRO A 11 -35.56 -14.54 18.84
CA PRO A 11 -35.22 -15.04 17.51
C PRO A 11 -34.17 -14.15 16.86
N ARG A 12 -33.13 -14.75 16.27
CA ARG A 12 -31.95 -14.09 15.66
C ARG A 12 -32.32 -12.93 14.70
N SER A 13 -33.50 -12.96 14.08
CA SER A 13 -34.06 -11.92 13.21
C SER A 13 -34.43 -10.60 13.91
N THR A 14 -34.85 -10.61 15.18
CA THR A 14 -35.25 -9.37 15.89
C THR A 14 -34.04 -8.54 16.30
N ARG A 15 -32.92 -9.19 16.63
CA ARG A 15 -31.63 -8.52 16.95
C ARG A 15 -31.06 -7.73 15.75
N LEU A 16 -31.34 -8.16 14.53
CA LEU A 16 -30.91 -7.47 13.30
C LEU A 16 -31.70 -6.18 13.03
N LEU A 17 -32.91 -6.05 13.55
CA LEU A 17 -33.80 -4.90 13.30
C LEU A 17 -33.55 -3.73 14.27
N TYR A 18 -33.02 -4.00 15.46
CA TYR A 18 -32.58 -2.98 16.41
C TYR A 18 -31.28 -2.27 15.98
N ILE A 19 -30.40 -2.97 15.25
CA ILE A 19 -29.13 -2.41 14.76
C ILE A 19 -29.37 -1.18 13.86
N PRO A 20 -30.20 -1.21 12.80
CA PRO A 20 -30.42 -0.04 11.95
C PRO A 20 -31.15 1.09 12.67
N VAL A 21 -32.10 0.79 13.57
CA VAL A 21 -32.81 1.80 14.37
C VAL A 21 -31.84 2.52 15.32
N LEU A 22 -30.93 1.79 15.94
CA LEU A 22 -29.86 2.36 16.77
C LEU A 22 -28.91 3.23 15.93
N HIS A 23 -28.59 2.83 14.70
CA HIS A 23 -27.76 3.63 13.78
C HIS A 23 -28.47 4.92 13.35
N ILE A 24 -29.78 4.89 13.07
CA ILE A 24 -30.57 6.07 12.66
C ILE A 24 -30.61 7.13 13.78
N ILE A 25 -30.59 6.72 15.05
CA ILE A 25 -30.61 7.64 16.21
C ILE A 25 -29.20 8.12 16.56
N LEU A 26 -28.20 7.23 16.51
CA LEU A 26 -26.82 7.59 16.84
C LEU A 26 -26.15 8.43 15.75
N LEU A 27 -26.46 8.24 14.47
CA LEU A 27 -25.86 8.99 13.36
C LEU A 27 -26.08 10.50 13.44
N PRO A 28 -27.30 11.05 13.61
CA PRO A 28 -27.51 12.50 13.68
C PRO A 28 -26.89 13.11 14.93
N PHE A 29 -26.92 12.39 16.07
CA PHE A 29 -26.25 12.82 17.29
C PHE A 29 -24.72 12.82 17.13
N TYR A 30 -24.16 11.79 16.52
CA TYR A 30 -22.73 11.67 16.21
C TYR A 30 -22.29 12.76 15.23
N VAL A 31 -23.06 13.01 14.16
CA VAL A 31 -22.79 14.09 13.19
C VAL A 31 -22.84 15.46 13.86
N TYR A 32 -23.79 15.69 14.77
CA TYR A 32 -23.88 16.94 15.52
C TYR A 32 -22.71 17.14 16.49
N ALA A 33 -22.35 16.10 17.25
CA ALA A 33 -21.20 16.13 18.16
C ALA A 33 -19.87 16.31 17.41
N ASN A 34 -19.70 15.60 16.28
CA ASN A 34 -18.55 15.71 15.39
C ASN A 34 -18.45 17.10 14.73
N LYS A 35 -19.59 17.77 14.45
CA LYS A 35 -19.59 19.15 13.94
C LYS A 35 -19.04 20.14 14.97
N ILE A 36 -19.32 19.93 16.25
CA ILE A 36 -18.86 20.79 17.35
C ILE A 36 -17.38 20.55 17.67
N ASN A 37 -16.93 19.29 17.63
CA ASN A 37 -15.55 18.91 17.94
C ASN A 37 -14.65 18.76 16.71
N ARG A 38 -15.11 19.22 15.55
CA ARG A 38 -14.56 18.94 14.22
C ARG A 38 -13.03 18.96 14.13
N GLN A 39 -12.37 20.03 14.57
CA GLN A 39 -10.90 20.13 14.44
C GLN A 39 -10.13 19.18 15.36
N ARG A 40 -10.68 18.85 16.54
CA ARG A 40 -10.08 17.88 17.45
C ARG A 40 -10.32 16.46 16.93
N ASP A 41 -11.54 16.19 16.47
CA ASP A 41 -11.97 14.87 15.99
C ASP A 41 -11.29 14.51 14.67
N GLU A 42 -11.08 15.46 13.75
CA GLU A 42 -10.36 15.21 12.49
C GLU A 42 -8.91 14.72 12.75
N LYS A 43 -8.19 15.35 13.68
CA LYS A 43 -6.83 14.90 14.05
C LYS A 43 -6.85 13.54 14.76
N ILE A 44 -7.74 13.35 15.74
CA ILE A 44 -7.89 12.07 16.46
C ILE A 44 -8.24 10.94 15.50
N THR A 45 -9.15 11.19 14.56
CA THR A 45 -9.59 10.22 13.55
C THR A 45 -8.44 9.85 12.62
N TYR A 46 -7.67 10.82 12.14
CA TYR A 46 -6.50 10.57 11.30
C TYR A 46 -5.43 9.71 12.02
N TYR A 47 -5.05 10.07 13.25
CA TYR A 47 -4.06 9.31 14.00
C TYR A 47 -4.59 7.93 14.39
N GLY A 48 -5.88 7.83 14.73
CA GLY A 48 -6.56 6.57 15.00
C GLY A 48 -6.55 5.62 13.81
N PHE A 49 -6.87 6.10 12.60
CA PHE A 49 -6.80 5.29 11.38
C PHE A 49 -5.36 4.84 11.08
N ASN A 50 -4.37 5.70 11.28
CA ASN A 50 -2.97 5.33 11.07
C ASN A 50 -2.50 4.23 12.05
N VAL A 51 -2.88 4.32 13.33
CA VAL A 51 -2.61 3.26 14.32
C VAL A 51 -3.35 1.96 13.95
N LEU A 52 -4.61 2.06 13.51
CA LEU A 52 -5.39 0.91 13.06
C LEU A 52 -4.74 0.21 11.85
N LEU A 53 -4.24 0.99 10.89
CA LEU A 53 -3.50 0.50 9.74
C LEU A 53 -2.18 -0.18 10.15
N LEU A 54 -1.48 0.37 11.14
CA LEU A 54 -0.28 -0.25 11.69
C LEU A 54 -0.59 -1.61 12.34
N ILE A 55 -1.68 -1.68 13.11
CA ILE A 55 -2.15 -2.94 13.70
C ILE A 55 -2.52 -3.94 12.59
N SER A 56 -3.22 -3.50 11.54
CA SER A 56 -3.53 -4.32 10.37
C SER A 56 -2.28 -4.89 9.69
N ALA A 57 -1.21 -4.10 9.55
CA ALA A 57 0.07 -4.56 9.05
C ALA A 57 0.73 -5.60 9.98
N LEU A 58 0.62 -5.46 11.30
CA LEU A 58 1.13 -6.46 12.25
C LEU A 58 0.38 -7.80 12.14
N LEU A 59 -0.90 -7.78 11.74
CA LEU A 59 -1.67 -9.01 11.48
C LEU A 59 -1.16 -9.80 10.25
N TYR A 60 -0.33 -9.23 9.38
CA TYR A 60 0.32 -10.01 8.31
C TYR A 60 1.29 -11.07 8.84
N ILE A 61 1.90 -10.84 10.01
CA ILE A 61 2.86 -11.78 10.62
C ILE A 61 2.18 -13.10 11.03
N PRO A 62 1.09 -13.13 11.82
CA PRO A 62 0.39 -14.37 12.15
C PRO A 62 -0.26 -15.04 10.92
N ILE A 63 -0.70 -14.25 9.93
CA ILE A 63 -1.19 -14.78 8.65
C ILE A 63 -0.06 -15.56 7.95
N LEU A 64 1.14 -14.99 7.86
CA LEU A 64 2.32 -15.66 7.28
C LEU A 64 2.72 -16.95 8.02
N ILE A 65 2.63 -16.96 9.35
CA ILE A 65 2.93 -18.15 10.17
C ILE A 65 1.92 -19.27 9.87
N ASN A 66 0.63 -18.94 9.83
CA ASN A 66 -0.43 -19.92 9.52
C ASN A 66 -0.30 -20.47 8.09
N ILE A 67 0.05 -19.60 7.14
CA ILE A 67 0.28 -19.96 5.74
C ILE A 67 1.43 -20.95 5.58
N ARG A 68 2.54 -20.75 6.31
CA ARG A 68 3.67 -21.70 6.31
C ARG A 68 3.28 -23.06 6.88
N LYS A 69 2.43 -23.09 7.92
CA LYS A 69 1.94 -24.34 8.53
C LYS A 69 1.10 -25.19 7.56
N HIS A 70 0.43 -24.56 6.59
CA HIS A 70 -0.41 -25.21 5.58
C HIS A 70 0.30 -25.43 4.22
N SER A 71 1.61 -25.18 4.15
CA SER A 71 2.40 -25.28 2.92
C SER A 71 2.52 -26.69 2.33
N TYR A 72 2.07 -27.73 3.04
CA TYR A 72 2.07 -29.11 2.56
C TYR A 72 0.90 -29.45 1.63
N LEU A 73 -0.13 -28.57 1.53
CA LEU A 73 -1.29 -28.80 0.68
C LEU A 73 -0.90 -28.70 -0.81
N PRO A 74 -1.46 -29.54 -1.71
CA PRO A 74 -1.13 -29.54 -3.14
C PRO A 74 -1.33 -28.18 -3.81
N SER A 75 -2.42 -27.48 -3.49
CA SER A 75 -2.72 -26.12 -4.00
C SER A 75 -1.66 -25.08 -3.60
N PHE A 76 -0.96 -25.31 -2.49
CA PHE A 76 0.11 -24.44 -1.97
C PHE A 76 1.44 -24.66 -2.69
N GLN A 77 1.69 -25.89 -3.16
CA GLN A 77 2.85 -26.23 -3.96
C GLN A 77 2.74 -25.71 -5.39
N GLU A 78 1.52 -25.64 -5.93
CA GLU A 78 1.29 -25.17 -7.30
C GLU A 78 1.30 -23.64 -7.39
N HIS A 79 0.65 -22.92 -6.46
CA HIS A 79 0.48 -21.46 -6.55
C HIS A 79 1.45 -20.62 -5.69
N HIS A 80 2.26 -21.24 -4.82
CA HIS A 80 3.25 -20.58 -3.96
C HIS A 80 2.82 -19.22 -3.34
N PRO A 81 1.64 -19.12 -2.70
CA PRO A 81 1.10 -17.84 -2.20
C PRO A 81 2.01 -17.17 -1.16
N GLN A 82 2.89 -17.93 -0.51
CA GLN A 82 3.91 -17.40 0.39
C GLN A 82 4.82 -16.36 -0.28
N ARG A 83 5.18 -16.54 -1.57
CA ARG A 83 6.05 -15.60 -2.29
C ARG A 83 5.32 -14.28 -2.57
N TYR A 84 4.06 -14.36 -2.97
CA TYR A 84 3.21 -13.19 -3.20
C TYR A 84 3.10 -12.34 -1.93
N ILE A 85 2.73 -12.97 -0.80
CA ILE A 85 2.55 -12.27 0.48
C ILE A 85 3.87 -11.70 0.97
N PHE A 86 4.98 -12.40 0.79
CA PHE A 86 6.31 -11.89 1.13
C PHE A 86 6.66 -10.62 0.33
N TRP A 87 6.49 -10.64 -0.99
CA TRP A 87 6.75 -9.47 -1.84
C TRP A 87 5.82 -8.29 -1.50
N GLN A 88 4.55 -8.58 -1.30
CA GLN A 88 3.57 -7.59 -0.84
C GLN A 88 4.02 -6.95 0.48
N THR A 89 4.46 -7.74 1.47
CA THR A 89 4.91 -7.20 2.76
C THR A 89 6.17 -6.33 2.65
N ILE A 90 7.12 -6.68 1.77
CA ILE A 90 8.32 -5.86 1.53
C ILE A 90 7.94 -4.51 0.93
N VAL A 91 7.09 -4.51 -0.10
CA VAL A 91 6.68 -3.28 -0.79
C VAL A 91 5.89 -2.38 0.17
N VAL A 92 4.91 -2.92 0.88
CA VAL A 92 4.12 -2.17 1.87
C VAL A 92 5.02 -1.59 2.98
N PHE A 93 6.01 -2.35 3.46
CA PHE A 93 6.93 -1.88 4.49
C PHE A 93 7.78 -0.69 4.01
N ILE A 94 8.32 -0.75 2.79
CA ILE A 94 9.11 0.35 2.21
C ILE A 94 8.25 1.61 2.05
N PHE A 95 7.08 1.48 1.44
CA PHE A 95 6.20 2.63 1.18
C PHE A 95 5.64 3.24 2.47
N LYS A 96 5.22 2.42 3.46
CA LYS A 96 4.78 2.95 4.76
C LYS A 96 5.91 3.63 5.53
N SER A 97 7.16 3.18 5.39
CA SER A 97 8.31 3.86 5.98
C SER A 97 8.53 5.26 5.39
N ILE A 98 8.31 5.42 4.08
CA ILE A 98 8.35 6.73 3.39
C ILE A 98 7.20 7.64 3.88
N THR A 99 5.98 7.09 4.03
CA THR A 99 4.84 7.84 4.57
C THR A 99 5.11 8.38 5.97
N ILE A 100 5.70 7.57 6.86
CA ILE A 100 6.06 8.01 8.22
C ILE A 100 7.05 9.18 8.17
N LEU A 101 8.06 9.12 7.29
CA LEU A 101 9.02 10.21 7.13
C LEU A 101 8.36 11.49 6.61
N SER A 102 7.40 11.37 5.69
CA SER A 102 6.58 12.51 5.22
C SER A 102 5.77 13.15 6.35
N VAL A 103 5.12 12.34 7.20
CA VAL A 103 4.36 12.84 8.36
C VAL A 103 5.27 13.59 9.35
N ILE A 104 6.47 13.08 9.62
CA ILE A 104 7.46 13.75 10.48
C ILE A 104 7.92 15.07 9.86
N PHE A 105 8.15 15.09 8.55
CA PHE A 105 8.55 16.30 7.82
C PHE A 105 7.47 17.38 7.92
N HIS A 106 6.20 17.04 7.64
CA HIS A 106 5.08 17.98 7.78
C HIS A 106 4.93 18.52 9.20
N ALA A 107 5.13 17.67 10.22
CA ALA A 107 5.12 18.09 11.62
C ALA A 107 6.26 19.06 11.97
N TYR A 108 7.46 18.87 11.41
CA TYR A 108 8.61 19.75 11.62
C TYR A 108 8.39 21.15 11.02
N TYR A 109 7.86 21.23 9.81
CA TYR A 109 7.58 22.51 9.14
C TYR A 109 6.28 23.18 9.59
N SER A 110 5.57 22.60 10.57
CA SER A 110 4.28 23.10 11.06
C SER A 110 3.22 23.25 9.96
N ILE A 111 3.31 22.43 8.90
CA ILE A 111 2.32 22.37 7.83
C ILE A 111 1.20 21.43 8.31
N ASP A 112 0.22 21.98 9.03
CA ASP A 112 -0.85 21.21 9.66
C ASP A 112 -2.19 21.39 8.93
N SER A 113 -2.18 21.13 7.61
CA SER A 113 -3.42 21.03 6.84
C SER A 113 -3.73 19.57 6.54
N LEU A 114 -4.94 19.14 6.90
CA LEU A 114 -5.41 17.77 6.68
C LEU A 114 -5.53 17.45 5.20
N ILE A 115 -5.86 18.43 4.37
CA ILE A 115 -6.01 18.26 2.92
C ILE A 115 -4.68 17.83 2.29
N ILE A 116 -3.58 18.54 2.60
CA ILE A 116 -2.24 18.19 2.08
C ILE A 116 -1.81 16.80 2.57
N ARG A 117 -2.06 16.45 3.84
CA ARG A 117 -1.74 15.10 4.37
C ARG A 117 -2.51 13.99 3.66
N LEU A 118 -3.78 14.20 3.36
CA LEU A 118 -4.62 13.22 2.67
C LEU A 118 -4.23 13.09 1.19
N GLU A 119 -3.92 14.20 0.52
CA GLU A 119 -3.43 14.19 -0.86
C GLU A 119 -2.10 13.43 -0.98
N ASP A 120 -1.16 13.66 -0.07
CA ASP A 120 0.12 12.95 -0.06
C ASP A 120 -0.05 11.44 0.19
N GLU A 121 -0.90 11.04 1.16
CA GLU A 121 -1.15 9.62 1.43
C GLU A 121 -1.83 8.92 0.25
N THR A 122 -2.85 9.53 -0.34
CA THR A 122 -3.56 8.95 -1.48
C THR A 122 -2.70 8.85 -2.73
N ALA A 123 -1.81 9.81 -2.98
CA ALA A 123 -0.84 9.74 -4.06
C ALA A 123 0.14 8.57 -3.88
N ILE A 124 0.64 8.37 -2.65
CA ILE A 124 1.51 7.24 -2.32
C ILE A 124 0.76 5.92 -2.54
N GLU A 125 -0.50 5.80 -2.11
CA GLU A 125 -1.29 4.59 -2.29
C GLU A 125 -1.58 4.28 -3.77
N MET A 126 -1.88 5.30 -4.57
CA MET A 126 -2.11 5.18 -6.01
C MET A 126 -0.89 4.59 -6.75
N ILE A 127 0.32 4.91 -6.29
CA ILE A 127 1.58 4.37 -6.83
C ILE A 127 1.91 3.01 -6.22
N THR A 128 1.62 2.81 -4.92
CA THR A 128 1.98 1.59 -4.18
C THR A 128 1.19 0.38 -4.68
N ILE A 129 -0.10 0.53 -4.98
CA ILE A 129 -0.97 -0.57 -5.43
C ILE A 129 -0.46 -1.23 -6.73
N PRO A 130 -0.22 -0.49 -7.84
CA PRO A 130 0.31 -1.11 -9.06
C PRO A 130 1.71 -1.70 -8.84
N LEU A 131 2.57 -1.05 -8.05
CA LEU A 131 3.88 -1.59 -7.71
C LEU A 131 3.82 -2.90 -6.93
N ILE A 132 2.87 -3.05 -6.00
CA ILE A 132 2.63 -4.32 -5.31
C ILE A 132 2.31 -5.41 -6.32
N ILE A 133 1.44 -5.12 -7.30
CA ILE A 133 1.03 -6.10 -8.31
C ILE A 133 2.23 -6.50 -9.18
N GLU A 134 2.98 -5.53 -9.69
CA GLU A 134 4.15 -5.78 -10.55
C GLU A 134 5.27 -6.50 -9.82
N MET A 135 5.65 -6.02 -8.62
CA MET A 135 6.70 -6.63 -7.83
C MET A 135 6.32 -8.03 -7.35
N SER A 136 5.05 -8.27 -7.03
CA SER A 136 4.59 -9.61 -6.67
C SER A 136 4.60 -10.55 -7.88
N TYR A 137 4.20 -10.07 -9.05
CA TYR A 137 4.26 -10.84 -10.30
C TYR A 137 5.71 -11.22 -10.66
N LEU A 138 6.61 -10.23 -10.62
CA LEU A 138 8.04 -10.40 -10.85
C LEU A 138 8.71 -11.33 -9.84
N GLY A 139 8.43 -11.12 -8.55
CA GLY A 139 9.01 -11.87 -7.45
C GLY A 139 8.50 -13.30 -7.32
N CYS A 140 7.31 -13.61 -7.85
CA CYS A 140 6.83 -14.99 -7.94
C CYS A 140 7.55 -15.79 -9.04
N ASN A 141 8.03 -15.12 -10.11
CA ASN A 141 8.80 -15.75 -11.18
C ASN A 141 10.32 -15.75 -10.87
N LYS A 142 10.75 -16.79 -10.14
CA LYS A 142 12.15 -16.97 -9.70
C LYS A 142 13.17 -16.80 -10.85
N ARG A 143 12.89 -17.31 -12.05
CA ARG A 143 13.79 -17.20 -13.22
C ARG A 143 13.89 -15.75 -13.70
N ASN A 144 12.76 -15.07 -13.84
CA ASN A 144 12.74 -13.67 -14.27
C ASN A 144 13.45 -12.77 -13.26
N MET A 145 13.27 -13.06 -11.97
CA MET A 145 13.91 -12.31 -10.90
C MET A 145 15.44 -12.46 -10.89
N THR A 146 15.94 -13.68 -11.09
CA THR A 146 17.39 -13.92 -11.20
C THR A 146 17.98 -13.17 -12.38
N ILE A 147 17.33 -13.21 -13.56
CA ILE A 147 17.77 -12.50 -14.77
C ILE A 147 17.77 -10.99 -14.55
N LEU A 148 16.74 -10.46 -13.87
CA LEU A 148 16.66 -9.05 -13.52
C LEU A 148 17.83 -8.64 -12.65
N PHE A 149 18.10 -9.30 -11.53
CA PHE A 149 19.20 -8.89 -10.65
C PHE A 149 20.59 -9.10 -11.26
N THR A 150 20.79 -10.13 -12.10
CA THR A 150 22.08 -10.32 -12.78
C THR A 150 22.30 -9.31 -13.90
N SER A 151 21.23 -8.85 -14.55
CA SER A 151 21.31 -7.88 -15.66
C SER A 151 21.19 -6.43 -15.20
N PHE A 152 20.60 -6.17 -14.03
CA PHE A 152 20.31 -4.84 -13.53
C PHE A 152 21.55 -4.18 -12.93
N LYS A 153 22.19 -3.32 -13.73
CA LYS A 153 23.27 -2.44 -13.27
C LYS A 153 22.66 -1.22 -12.59
N LEU A 154 22.29 -1.36 -11.31
CA LEU A 154 21.63 -0.32 -10.50
C LEU A 154 22.34 1.05 -10.57
N LYS A 155 23.68 1.06 -10.58
CA LYS A 155 24.49 2.28 -10.72
C LYS A 155 24.25 3.01 -12.06
N HIS A 156 24.10 2.28 -13.16
CA HIS A 156 23.82 2.86 -14.48
C HIS A 156 22.37 3.34 -14.57
N PHE A 157 21.42 2.54 -14.08
CA PHE A 157 20.01 2.90 -14.06
C PHE A 157 19.74 4.19 -13.27
N LEU A 158 20.33 4.33 -12.07
CA LEU A 158 20.23 5.56 -11.28
C LEU A 158 20.89 6.74 -11.99
N LYS A 159 22.04 6.53 -12.65
CA LYS A 159 22.71 7.58 -13.42
C LYS A 159 21.84 8.11 -14.57
N VAL A 160 21.08 7.23 -15.23
CA VAL A 160 20.12 7.59 -16.28
C VAL A 160 18.90 8.33 -15.70
N ILE A 161 18.30 7.84 -14.62
CA ILE A 161 17.13 8.50 -13.98
C ILE A 161 17.47 9.89 -13.47
N PHE A 162 18.64 10.07 -12.86
CA PHE A 162 19.08 11.36 -12.35
C PHE A 162 19.75 12.25 -13.41
N GLY A 163 19.77 11.84 -14.68
CA GLY A 163 20.34 12.63 -15.78
C GLY A 163 21.84 12.91 -15.64
N LEU A 164 22.57 12.09 -14.89
CA LEU A 164 24.01 12.23 -14.61
C LEU A 164 24.91 11.73 -15.75
N GLU A 165 24.31 11.33 -16.87
CA GLU A 165 25.02 10.85 -18.05
C GLU A 165 24.92 11.88 -19.17
N SER A 166 26.03 12.55 -19.47
CA SER A 166 26.13 13.44 -20.62
C SER A 166 26.09 12.57 -21.88
N SER A 167 24.96 12.58 -22.58
CA SER A 167 24.81 12.00 -23.91
C SER A 167 25.62 12.83 -24.92
N THR A 168 26.93 12.65 -24.92
CA THR A 168 27.83 13.19 -25.93
C THR A 168 27.70 12.31 -27.17
N VAL A 169 26.93 12.78 -28.14
CA VAL A 169 26.81 12.13 -29.45
C VAL A 169 27.98 12.65 -30.30
N GLU A 170 28.92 11.78 -30.69
CA GLU A 170 29.97 12.16 -31.63
C GLU A 170 29.36 12.46 -33.01
N PRO A 171 29.71 13.58 -33.65
CA PRO A 171 29.23 13.88 -34.98
C PRO A 171 29.80 12.85 -35.97
N GLN A 172 28.92 12.17 -36.71
CA GLN A 172 29.34 11.33 -37.82
C GLN A 172 29.99 12.23 -38.89
N THR A 173 31.28 12.09 -39.09
CA THR A 173 32.00 12.80 -40.15
C THR A 173 31.52 12.28 -41.50
N LEU A 174 30.79 13.12 -42.22
CA LEU A 174 30.40 12.94 -43.61
C LEU A 174 31.64 13.02 -44.52
N ALA A 175 32.51 12.01 -44.47
CA ALA A 175 33.76 11.96 -45.25
C ALA A 175 33.69 11.07 -46.49
N ASN A 176 32.56 10.39 -46.77
CA ASN A 176 32.46 9.45 -47.89
C ASN A 176 31.44 9.84 -48.97
N ALA A 177 30.93 11.08 -48.98
CA ALA A 177 29.97 11.54 -49.98
C ALA A 177 30.58 12.30 -51.18
N SER A 178 31.90 12.50 -51.24
CA SER A 178 32.55 13.28 -52.31
C SER A 178 33.35 12.46 -53.33
N MET A 179 33.37 11.12 -53.25
CA MET A 179 33.94 10.28 -54.31
C MET A 179 32.82 9.52 -55.03
N ASN A 180 32.14 10.17 -55.98
CA ASN A 180 31.50 9.58 -57.17
C ASN A 180 30.70 10.63 -57.96
N VAL A 181 31.32 11.77 -58.30
CA VAL A 181 30.82 12.62 -59.39
C VAL A 181 32.01 13.00 -60.25
N THR A 182 32.39 12.09 -61.14
CA THR A 182 33.21 12.38 -62.32
C THR A 182 32.48 11.82 -63.52
N THR A 183 31.85 12.71 -64.27
CA THR A 183 31.60 12.61 -65.72
C THR A 183 32.91 12.62 -66.49
#